data_AF-A0A093YIT3-F1
#
_entry.id   AF-A0A093YIT3-F1
#
_cell.length_a   1.000
_cell.length_b   1.000
_cell.length_c   1.000
_cell.angle_alpha   90.00
_cell.angle_beta   90.00
_cell.angle_gamma   90.00
#
_symmetry.space_group_name_H-M   'P 1'
#
loop_
_entity.id
_entity.type
_entity.pdbx_description
1 polymer ?
#
loop_
_entity_poly.entity_id
_entity_poly.type
_entity_poly.pdbx_seq_one_letter_code
_entity_poly.pdbx_strand_id
1 'polypeptide(L)'
;MSRDVQVSKALSKLLRHDAVKAGLELDDEGFASVDQVLQWNRLKSLKVTFDDILTSVSDNSKQRFALKLNPRLTPAPAPTSTTPSDWLIRANQGHSIAIESSALLTPITLEADNIPPIVVHGT
;
A
#
# COMPACT_ATOMS: atom_id res chain seq x y z
N MET A 1 15.79 -3.35 -15.05
CA MET A 1 14.57 -3.33 -14.21
C MET A 1 13.93 -1.96 -14.40
N SER A 2 12.66 -1.87 -14.82
CA SER A 2 12.00 -0.58 -15.08
C SER A 2 11.87 0.23 -13.79
N ARG A 3 11.66 1.55 -13.93
CA ARG A 3 11.47 2.46 -12.78
C ARG A 3 10.28 2.01 -11.93
N ASP A 4 9.15 1.67 -12.55
CA ASP A 4 7.93 1.25 -11.86
C ASP A 4 8.15 0.00 -11.01
N VAL A 5 8.93 -0.96 -11.52
CA VAL A 5 9.29 -2.16 -10.75
C VAL A 5 10.17 -1.81 -9.54
N GLN A 6 11.08 -0.84 -9.67
CA GLN A 6 11.91 -0.39 -8.54
C GLN A 6 11.06 0.32 -7.47
N VAL A 7 10.17 1.21 -7.88
CA VAL A 7 9.22 1.91 -6.99
C VAL A 7 8.31 0.91 -6.29
N SER A 8 7.69 0.01 -7.04
CA SER A 8 6.81 -1.04 -6.50
C SER A 8 7.52 -1.95 -5.49
N LYS A 9 8.78 -2.34 -5.76
CA LYS A 9 9.58 -3.12 -4.81
C LYS A 9 9.94 -2.33 -3.56
N ALA A 10 10.26 -1.05 -3.68
CA ALA A 10 10.56 -0.19 -2.54
C ALA A 10 9.32 0.00 -1.66
N LEU A 11 8.17 0.33 -2.25
CA LEU A 11 6.88 0.47 -1.56
C LEU A 11 6.47 -0.83 -0.88
N SER A 12 6.58 -1.97 -1.57
CA SER A 12 6.27 -3.28 -0.98
C SER A 12 7.13 -3.56 0.24
N LYS A 13 8.44 -3.28 0.18
CA LYS A 13 9.35 -3.48 1.32
C LYS A 13 8.98 -2.61 2.52
N LEU A 14 8.70 -1.33 2.27
CA LEU A 14 8.30 -0.39 3.30
C LEU A 14 6.99 -0.81 3.95
N LEU A 15 5.91 -0.89 3.18
CA LEU A 15 4.55 -1.06 3.70
C LEU A 15 4.32 -2.45 4.32
N ARG A 16 5.04 -3.49 3.87
CA ARG A 16 4.86 -4.86 4.38
C ARG A 16 5.73 -5.23 5.56
N HIS A 17 6.89 -4.58 5.71
CA HIS A 17 7.93 -5.06 6.63
C HIS A 17 8.59 -3.93 7.44
N ASP A 18 8.93 -2.82 6.79
CA ASP A 18 9.82 -1.81 7.37
C ASP A 18 9.09 -0.55 7.87
N ALA A 19 7.77 -0.43 7.72
CA ALA A 19 7.00 0.77 8.07
C ALA A 19 7.25 1.22 9.52
N VAL A 20 7.09 0.30 10.48
CA VAL A 20 7.34 0.56 11.91
C VAL A 20 8.80 0.96 12.15
N LYS A 21 9.76 0.29 11.50
CA LYS A 21 11.19 0.61 11.61
C LYS A 21 11.55 1.97 10.99
N ALA A 22 10.80 2.39 9.97
CA ALA A 22 10.93 3.69 9.32
C ALA A 22 10.24 4.82 10.12
N GLY A 23 9.65 4.51 11.27
CA GLY A 23 8.91 5.48 12.09
C GLY A 23 7.56 5.87 11.49
N LEU A 24 7.03 5.06 10.57
CA LEU A 24 5.69 5.28 10.01
C LEU A 24 4.64 4.67 10.93
N GLU A 25 3.64 5.49 11.24
CA GLU A 25 2.43 5.02 11.89
C GLU A 25 1.48 4.47 10.83
N LEU A 26 1.05 3.22 11.03
CA LEU A 26 0.01 2.59 10.24
C LEU A 26 -1.30 2.67 11.02
N ASP A 27 -2.41 2.97 10.34
CA ASP A 27 -3.74 2.79 10.94
C ASP A 27 -4.10 1.30 11.08
N ASP A 28 -5.25 1.02 11.71
CA ASP A 28 -5.73 -0.35 11.93
C ASP A 28 -5.91 -1.13 10.60
N GLU A 29 -6.14 -0.40 9.51
CA GLU A 29 -6.26 -0.92 8.16
C GLU A 29 -4.90 -1.00 7.43
N GLY A 30 -3.78 -0.65 8.07
CA GLY A 30 -2.44 -0.72 7.49
C GLY A 30 -2.09 0.41 6.50
N PHE A 31 -2.80 1.53 6.53
CA PHE A 31 -2.47 2.71 5.74
C PHE A 31 -1.48 3.63 6.46
N ALA A 32 -0.50 4.13 5.72
CA ALA A 32 0.46 5.17 6.14
C ALA A 32 0.26 6.46 5.33
N SER A 33 0.69 7.59 5.88
CA SER A 33 0.71 8.87 5.15
C SER A 33 1.65 8.82 3.94
N VAL A 34 1.17 9.25 2.78
CA VAL A 34 1.99 9.27 1.55
C VAL A 34 3.15 10.26 1.65
N ASP A 35 2.95 11.41 2.32
CA ASP A 35 4.04 12.37 2.58
C ASP A 35 5.17 11.73 3.40
N GLN A 36 4.84 11.06 4.50
CA GLN A 36 5.85 10.39 5.33
C GLN A 36 6.52 9.22 4.58
N VAL A 37 5.76 8.48 3.76
CA VAL A 37 6.31 7.41 2.90
C VAL A 37 7.34 7.98 1.92
N LEU A 38 7.06 9.11 1.27
CA LEU A 38 8.01 9.78 0.37
C LEU A 38 9.27 10.24 1.10
N GLN A 39 9.17 10.54 2.40
CA GLN A 39 10.31 10.88 3.26
C GLN A 39 11.15 9.67 3.71
N TRP A 40 10.86 8.46 3.27
CA TRP A 40 11.73 7.31 3.53
C TRP A 40 13.00 7.36 2.66
N ASN A 41 14.18 7.16 3.27
CA ASN A 41 15.49 7.36 2.62
C ASN A 41 15.65 6.63 1.27
N ARG A 42 15.09 5.42 1.15
CA ARG A 42 15.17 4.64 -0.09
C ARG A 42 14.31 5.24 -1.21
N LEU A 43 13.12 5.75 -0.89
CA LEU A 43 12.25 6.41 -1.87
C LEU A 43 12.81 7.79 -2.25
N LYS A 44 13.36 8.54 -1.28
CA LYS A 44 14.14 9.76 -1.55
C LYS A 44 15.30 9.49 -2.51
N SER A 45 16.09 8.45 -2.27
CA SER A 45 17.22 8.10 -3.14
C SER A 45 16.80 7.76 -4.57
N LEU A 46 15.60 7.18 -4.74
CA LEU A 46 15.01 6.88 -6.05
C LEU A 46 14.30 8.09 -6.68
N LYS A 47 14.24 9.23 -5.97
CA LYS A 47 13.49 10.43 -6.35
C LYS A 47 12.05 10.09 -6.72
N VAL A 48 11.41 9.27 -5.89
CA VAL A 48 10.00 8.90 -6.08
C VAL A 48 9.13 10.12 -5.83
N THR A 49 8.17 10.34 -6.70
CA THR A 49 7.18 11.40 -6.63
C THR A 49 5.79 10.84 -6.32
N PHE A 50 4.83 11.72 -6.05
CA PHE A 50 3.44 11.32 -5.91
C PHE A 50 2.88 10.67 -7.19
N ASP A 51 3.29 11.16 -8.36
CA ASP A 51 2.88 10.61 -9.66
C ASP A 51 3.38 9.18 -9.87
N ASP A 52 4.62 8.89 -9.44
CA ASP A 52 5.16 7.51 -9.44
C ASP A 52 4.33 6.58 -8.53
N ILE A 53 3.80 7.09 -7.41
CA ILE A 53 2.92 6.34 -6.50
C ILE A 53 1.55 6.12 -7.14
N LEU A 54 0.94 7.15 -7.73
CA LEU A 54 -0.32 7.01 -8.45
C LEU A 54 -0.20 5.97 -9.56
N THR A 55 0.87 6.05 -10.35
CA THR A 55 1.19 5.08 -11.40
C THR A 55 1.35 3.68 -10.82
N SER A 56 2.04 3.52 -9.68
CA SER A 56 2.21 2.20 -9.02
C SER A 56 0.90 1.59 -8.51
N VAL A 57 -0.11 2.42 -8.23
CA VAL A 57 -1.45 2.01 -7.79
C VAL A 57 -2.33 1.69 -8.99
N SER A 58 -2.31 2.52 -10.04
CA SER A 58 -3.12 2.35 -11.25
C SER A 58 -2.59 1.25 -12.17
N ASP A 59 -1.29 1.25 -12.45
CA ASP A 59 -0.61 0.29 -13.35
C ASP A 59 -0.16 -0.94 -12.58
N ASN A 60 -1.14 -1.65 -12.02
CA ASN A 60 -0.86 -2.81 -11.20
C ASN A 60 -1.69 -4.00 -11.67
N SER A 61 -1.09 -4.78 -12.57
CA SER A 61 -1.54 -6.12 -12.94
C SER A 61 -1.82 -7.04 -11.75
N LYS A 62 -1.34 -6.69 -10.54
CA LYS A 62 -1.57 -7.44 -9.31
C LYS A 62 -2.29 -6.64 -8.21
N GLN A 63 -2.72 -5.40 -8.46
CA GLN A 63 -3.41 -4.54 -7.48
C GLN A 63 -2.75 -4.61 -6.09
N ARG A 64 -1.44 -4.29 -6.01
CA ARG A 64 -0.65 -4.50 -4.77
C ARG A 64 -0.86 -3.43 -3.70
N PHE A 65 -1.35 -2.26 -4.09
CA PHE A 65 -1.46 -1.09 -3.24
C PHE A 65 -2.85 -0.48 -3.36
N ALA A 66 -3.28 0.23 -2.33
CA ALA A 66 -4.49 1.03 -2.32
C ALA A 66 -4.18 2.43 -1.78
N LEU A 67 -4.88 3.43 -2.33
CA LEU A 67 -4.86 4.81 -1.88
C LEU A 67 -6.23 5.21 -1.35
N LYS A 68 -6.26 5.98 -0.26
CA LYS A 68 -7.47 6.65 0.22
C LYS A 68 -7.13 8.08 0.66
N LEU A 69 -8.13 8.96 0.67
CA LEU A 69 -7.98 10.30 1.24
C LEU A 69 -7.77 10.20 2.75
N ASN A 70 -6.99 11.12 3.30
CA ASN A 70 -6.73 11.20 4.73
C ASN A 70 -7.95 11.80 5.45
N PRO A 71 -8.74 11.00 6.20
CA PRO A 71 -9.96 11.49 6.85
C PRO A 71 -9.66 12.37 8.07
N ARG A 72 -8.40 12.44 8.51
CA ARG A 72 -7.99 13.24 9.69
C ARG A 72 -7.80 14.72 9.35
N LEU A 73 -7.78 15.09 8.07
CA LEU A 73 -7.58 16.48 7.65
C LEU A 73 -8.91 17.23 7.61
N THR A 74 -8.90 18.45 8.15
CA THR A 74 -10.04 19.39 8.12
C THR A 74 -9.60 20.70 7.48
N PRO A 75 -10.21 21.14 6.37
CA PRO A 75 -11.32 20.50 5.65
C PRO A 75 -10.91 19.17 5.00
N ALA A 76 -11.90 18.30 4.73
CA ALA A 76 -11.67 17.03 4.07
C ALA A 76 -11.01 17.27 2.68
N PRO A 77 -9.96 16.53 2.32
CA PRO A 77 -9.28 16.78 1.06
C PRO A 77 -10.15 16.44 -0.14
N ALA A 78 -9.97 17.18 -1.24
CA ALA A 78 -10.65 16.87 -2.49
C ALA A 78 -10.07 15.58 -3.12
N PRO A 79 -10.89 14.73 -3.78
CA PRO A 79 -10.41 13.53 -4.47
C PRO A 79 -9.47 13.83 -5.64
N THR A 80 -9.41 15.08 -6.08
CA THR A 80 -8.49 15.58 -7.12
C THR A 80 -7.24 16.23 -6.53
N SER A 81 -7.02 16.15 -5.22
CA SER A 81 -5.85 16.74 -4.58
C SER A 81 -4.57 16.08 -5.09
N THR A 82 -3.59 16.91 -5.42
CA THR A 82 -2.23 16.48 -5.79
C THR A 82 -1.25 16.58 -4.62
N THR A 83 -1.72 16.98 -3.43
CA THR A 83 -0.88 17.15 -2.24
C THR A 83 -0.65 15.79 -1.57
N PRO A 84 0.59 15.30 -1.42
CA PRO A 84 0.86 13.98 -0.84
C PRO A 84 0.30 13.78 0.58
N SER A 85 0.27 14.82 1.42
CA SER A 85 -0.26 14.73 2.79
C SER A 85 -1.75 14.39 2.85
N ASP A 86 -2.48 14.64 1.76
CA ASP A 86 -3.91 14.43 1.66
C ASP A 86 -4.25 12.95 1.43
N TRP A 87 -3.24 12.12 1.17
CA TRP A 87 -3.40 10.73 0.80
C TRP A 87 -2.73 9.80 1.81
N LEU A 88 -3.36 8.65 1.97
CA LEU A 88 -2.87 7.51 2.71
C LEU A 88 -2.69 6.32 1.76
N ILE A 89 -1.64 5.53 1.95
CA ILE A 89 -1.31 4.35 1.13
C ILE A 89 -1.11 3.10 1.99
N ARG A 90 -1.58 1.95 1.50
CA ARG A 90 -1.28 0.63 2.08
C ARG A 90 -0.84 -0.38 1.03
N ALA A 91 -0.24 -1.48 1.50
CA ALA A 91 -0.16 -2.70 0.69
C ALA A 91 -1.45 -3.52 0.88
N ASN A 92 -1.95 -4.15 -0.18
CA ASN A 92 -3.20 -4.91 -0.09
C ASN A 92 -2.99 -6.26 0.58
N GLN A 93 -1.81 -6.87 0.38
CA GLN A 93 -1.46 -8.21 0.89
C GLN A 93 0.01 -8.32 1.27
N GLY A 94 0.33 -9.34 2.05
CA GLY A 94 1.69 -9.80 2.32
C GLY A 94 2.41 -9.04 3.44
N HIS A 95 1.67 -8.50 4.41
CA HIS A 95 2.25 -7.89 5.60
C HIS A 95 2.91 -8.95 6.47
N SER A 96 4.13 -8.68 6.92
CA SER A 96 4.74 -9.37 8.07
C SER A 96 4.59 -8.55 9.36
N ILE A 97 4.00 -7.37 9.26
CA ILE A 97 3.59 -6.53 10.39
C ILE A 97 2.21 -7.02 10.84
N ALA A 98 2.00 -7.15 12.14
CA ALA A 98 0.69 -7.49 12.71
C ALA A 98 -0.27 -6.32 12.46
N ILE A 99 -1.16 -6.50 11.50
CA ILE A 99 -2.22 -5.55 11.11
C ILE A 99 -3.49 -6.40 10.97
N GLU A 100 -4.63 -5.89 11.41
CA GLU A 100 -5.96 -6.51 11.23
C GLU A 100 -6.45 -6.41 9.76
N SER A 101 -5.53 -6.62 8.81
CA SER A 101 -5.80 -6.59 7.37
C SER A 101 -6.77 -7.69 6.94
N SER A 102 -6.92 -8.75 7.73
CA SER A 102 -7.85 -9.86 7.53
C SER A 102 -9.30 -9.40 7.45
N ALA A 103 -9.66 -8.34 8.18
CA ALA A 103 -11.02 -7.79 8.19
C ALA A 103 -11.46 -7.21 6.83
N LEU A 104 -10.51 -6.91 5.95
CA LEU A 104 -10.75 -6.32 4.64
C LEU A 104 -10.77 -7.36 3.51
N LEU A 105 -10.67 -8.65 3.86
CA LEU A 105 -10.59 -9.75 2.91
C LEU A 105 -11.76 -10.71 3.11
N THR A 106 -12.23 -11.28 2.01
CA THR A 106 -13.20 -12.37 2.06
C THR A 106 -12.46 -13.67 2.35
N PRO A 107 -12.74 -14.34 3.49
CA PRO A 107 -12.13 -15.63 3.78
C PRO A 107 -12.59 -16.69 2.77
N ILE A 108 -11.67 -17.59 2.42
CA ILE A 108 -11.98 -18.76 1.60
C ILE A 108 -12.38 -19.89 2.54
N THR A 109 -13.63 -20.34 2.46
CA THR A 109 -14.17 -21.39 3.36
C THR A 109 -15.05 -22.37 2.59
N LEU A 110 -15.23 -23.56 3.15
CA LEU A 110 -16.09 -24.60 2.53
C LEU A 110 -17.56 -24.17 2.52
N GLU A 111 -18.00 -23.50 3.57
CA GLU A 111 -19.38 -23.04 3.75
C GLU A 111 -19.74 -21.93 2.76
N ALA A 112 -18.75 -21.12 2.36
CA ALA A 112 -18.92 -20.03 1.40
C ALA A 112 -18.86 -20.49 -0.07
N ASP A 113 -18.55 -21.77 -0.33
CA ASP A 113 -18.40 -22.36 -1.67
C ASP A 113 -17.54 -21.51 -2.63
N ASN A 114 -16.51 -20.86 -2.08
CA ASN A 114 -15.64 -19.91 -2.81
C ASN A 114 -14.21 -20.43 -2.99
N ILE A 115 -14.01 -21.74 -2.83
CA ILE A 115 -12.72 -22.40 -2.98
C ILE A 115 -12.45 -22.62 -4.48
N PRO A 116 -11.36 -22.07 -5.04
CA PRO A 116 -10.99 -22.35 -6.42
C PRO A 116 -10.68 -23.85 -6.60
N PRO A 117 -11.04 -24.47 -7.73
CA PRO A 117 -10.81 -25.90 -7.95
C PRO A 117 -9.32 -26.27 -7.98
N ILE A 118 -8.44 -25.32 -8.28
CA ILE A 118 -6.99 -25.50 -8.31
C ILE A 118 -6.32 -24.28 -7.69
N VAL A 119 -5.37 -24.53 -6.78
CA VAL A 119 -4.47 -23.53 -6.21
C VAL A 119 -3.04 -23.99 -6.48
N VAL A 120 -2.20 -23.09 -6.99
CA VAL A 120 -0.80 -23.39 -7.33
C VAL A 120 0.13 -22.59 -6.42
N HIS A 121 1.12 -23.27 -5.82
CA HIS A 121 2.21 -22.64 -5.07
C HIS A 121 3.55 -22.99 -5.74
N GLY A 122 4.22 -21.99 -6.31
CA GLY A 122 5.58 -22.15 -6.83
C GLY A 122 6.60 -21.92 -5.72
N THR A 123 7.53 -22.86 -5.55
CA THR A 123 8.65 -22.79 -4.58
C THR A 123 9.94 -22.42 -5.27
#